data_AF-A0A4Y2BM31-F1
#
_entry.id   AF-A0A4Y2BM31-F1
#
_cell.length_a   1.000
_cell.length_b   1.000
_cell.length_c   1.000
_cell.angle_alpha   90.00
_cell.angle_beta   90.00
_cell.angle_gamma   90.00
#
_symmetry.space_group_name_H-M   'P 1'
#
loop_
_entity.id
_entity.type
_entity.pdbx_description
1 polymer ?
#
loop_
_entity_poly.entity_id
_entity_poly.type
_entity_poly.pdbx_seq_one_letter_code
_entity_poly.pdbx_strand_id
1 'polypeptide(L)'
;MPKARSKKFKKRSFHGNRHRNSVPKNNVSTASATKLNTLESSDGLEYDFQELKGNRIIDIQTLLGVFSILSCPKCFATGLKLTEDSKEGLCSNFAIVCKCGFMAGFTSTPKENKKCSLNTLLVFGLRLMGRGFSAGMKLLCTLNLPYVCKKTFRIHELKLLEAVKYSCEENMKAASKEVQNFKKTTTCGVSVDGTWQRRGHMSLNGCVSVISIDTGKILDLEVMTQYCKMCEMNIKCDHECSNYKGSSGNMESVGAFRIFERSVMKRELQYTEYYGDGDSKAFLKVKDIYGEDTVTKLECIGHVQRRVGSRLRKF
;
A
#
# COMPACT_ATOMS: atom_id res chain seq x y z
N MET A 1 -5.99 -0.60 -54.41
CA MET A 1 -6.43 0.64 -53.72
C MET A 1 -7.65 0.28 -52.90
N PRO A 2 -7.78 0.64 -51.61
CA PRO A 2 -7.52 1.96 -51.03
C PRO A 2 -6.50 1.98 -49.87
N LYS A 3 -5.82 3.12 -49.70
CA LYS A 3 -4.87 3.39 -48.61
C LYS A 3 -5.62 3.76 -47.34
N ALA A 4 -5.41 3.03 -46.25
CA ALA A 4 -5.91 3.41 -44.93
C ALA A 4 -5.17 4.67 -44.43
N ARG A 5 -5.87 5.81 -44.38
CA ARG A 5 -5.38 7.05 -43.75
C ARG A 5 -5.24 6.81 -42.24
N SER A 6 -4.03 6.89 -41.70
CA SER A 6 -3.85 6.94 -40.25
C SER A 6 -4.41 8.27 -39.72
N LYS A 7 -5.46 8.20 -38.90
CA LYS A 7 -5.95 9.36 -38.15
C LYS A 7 -4.91 9.68 -37.08
N LYS A 8 -4.13 10.76 -37.27
CA LYS A 8 -3.32 11.36 -36.20
C LYS A 8 -4.26 11.81 -35.08
N PHE A 9 -4.22 11.14 -33.94
CA PHE A 9 -4.84 11.67 -32.73
C PHE A 9 -4.09 12.95 -32.32
N LYS A 10 -4.81 14.10 -32.26
CA LYS A 10 -4.28 15.32 -31.65
C LYS A 10 -3.93 15.00 -30.19
N LYS A 11 -2.66 15.15 -29.81
CA LYS A 11 -2.25 15.09 -28.40
C LYS A 11 -3.05 16.14 -27.63
N ARG A 12 -3.80 15.73 -26.61
CA ARG A 12 -4.41 16.67 -25.65
C ARG A 12 -3.29 17.46 -24.99
N SER A 13 -3.37 18.79 -25.00
CA SER A 13 -2.45 19.62 -24.23
C SER A 13 -2.76 19.44 -22.74
N PHE A 14 -1.75 18.99 -22.00
CA PHE A 14 -1.80 18.91 -20.55
C PHE A 14 -1.75 20.33 -19.98
N HIS A 15 -2.88 20.80 -19.46
CA HIS A 15 -2.93 22.02 -18.66
C HIS A 15 -2.63 21.61 -17.23
N GLY A 16 -1.43 21.95 -16.76
CA GLY A 16 -0.89 21.51 -15.47
C GLY A 16 -1.81 21.77 -14.28
N ASN A 17 -1.61 20.98 -13.21
CA ASN A 17 -2.36 21.11 -11.97
C ASN A 17 -1.91 22.35 -11.17
N ARG A 18 -2.88 22.98 -10.51
CA ARG A 18 -2.93 24.32 -9.89
C ARG A 18 -2.04 24.56 -8.66
N HIS A 19 -0.86 23.94 -8.58
CA HIS A 19 0.13 24.28 -7.55
C HIS A 19 1.35 24.94 -8.22
N ARG A 20 1.11 26.14 -8.74
CA ARG A 20 2.15 27.17 -8.92
C ARG A 20 2.07 28.10 -7.72
N ASN A 21 3.23 28.57 -7.26
CA ASN A 21 3.34 29.55 -6.19
C ASN A 21 2.52 30.80 -6.51
N SER A 22 1.45 31.02 -5.75
CA SER A 22 0.80 32.32 -5.63
C SER A 22 0.16 32.39 -4.25
N VAL A 23 0.66 33.29 -3.42
CA VAL A 23 0.09 33.64 -2.11
C VAL A 23 -1.21 34.39 -2.33
N PRO A 24 -2.35 33.98 -1.72
CA PRO A 24 -3.50 34.85 -1.59
C PRO A 24 -3.61 35.37 -0.16
N LYS A 25 -3.49 36.70 -0.01
CA LYS A 25 -4.13 37.43 1.08
C LYS A 25 -5.65 37.43 0.82
N ASN A 26 -6.46 37.11 1.82
CA ASN A 26 -7.54 37.99 2.29
C ASN A 26 -8.39 37.39 3.40
N ASN A 27 -8.76 38.31 4.28
CA ASN A 27 -9.63 38.23 5.44
C ASN A 27 -11.04 37.78 5.08
N VAL A 28 -11.66 36.96 5.94
CA VAL A 28 -13.11 36.97 6.17
C VAL A 28 -13.38 36.71 7.65
N SER A 29 -14.05 37.67 8.29
CA SER A 29 -14.55 37.63 9.66
C SER A 29 -16.00 37.15 9.72
N THR A 30 -16.44 36.78 10.93
CA THR A 30 -17.82 36.60 11.45
C THR A 30 -18.52 35.26 11.12
N ALA A 31 -19.34 34.65 11.99
CA ALA A 31 -20.15 35.20 13.08
C ALA A 31 -20.33 34.25 14.30
N SER A 32 -20.80 34.88 15.38
CA SER A 32 -20.83 34.47 16.79
C SER A 32 -21.72 33.28 17.15
N ALA A 33 -21.29 32.58 18.20
CA ALA A 33 -22.09 31.62 18.98
C ALA A 33 -23.37 32.28 19.51
N THR A 34 -24.50 31.60 19.36
CA THR A 34 -25.77 32.01 19.96
C THR A 34 -26.27 30.92 20.92
N LYS A 35 -26.11 31.23 22.21
CA LYS A 35 -26.90 30.89 23.41
C LYS A 35 -27.33 29.43 23.67
N LEU A 36 -26.76 28.89 24.75
CA LEU A 36 -27.33 27.81 25.56
C LEU A 36 -28.70 28.23 26.13
N ASN A 37 -29.68 27.32 26.05
CA ASN A 37 -30.84 27.33 26.93
C ASN A 37 -30.71 26.13 27.89
N THR A 38 -30.61 26.47 29.17
CA THR A 38 -30.84 25.62 30.34
C THR A 38 -32.34 25.38 30.52
N LEU A 39 -32.71 24.20 31.04
CA LEU A 39 -33.94 23.76 31.73
C LEU A 39 -34.13 22.26 31.39
N GLU A 40 -34.50 21.33 32.26
CA GLU A 40 -34.59 21.21 33.71
C GLU A 40 -34.77 19.69 33.97
N SER A 41 -34.44 19.22 35.16
CA SER A 41 -34.40 17.80 35.52
C SER A 41 -35.79 17.17 35.61
N SER A 42 -35.96 15.97 35.06
CA SER A 42 -36.95 14.99 35.55
C SER A 42 -36.39 13.58 35.41
N ASP A 43 -36.27 12.90 36.55
CA ASP A 43 -35.75 11.54 36.69
C ASP A 43 -36.71 10.52 36.07
N GLY A 44 -36.35 10.06 34.89
CA GLY A 44 -36.76 8.80 34.30
C GLY A 44 -35.60 8.34 33.43
N LEU A 45 -35.08 7.12 33.64
CA LEU A 45 -34.10 6.52 32.73
C LEU A 45 -34.80 6.12 31.42
N GLU A 46 -35.29 7.12 30.68
CA GLU A 46 -35.50 6.99 29.25
C GLU A 46 -34.11 6.88 28.63
N TYR A 47 -33.70 5.66 28.30
CA TYR A 47 -32.66 5.49 27.29
C TYR A 47 -33.18 6.18 26.03
N ASP A 48 -32.64 7.35 25.73
CA ASP A 48 -32.87 8.05 24.47
C ASP A 48 -32.30 7.17 23.34
N PHE A 49 -33.13 6.24 22.87
CA PHE A 49 -32.75 5.31 21.82
C PHE A 49 -32.70 6.08 20.51
N GLN A 50 -31.53 6.63 20.19
CA GLN A 50 -31.29 7.17 18.85
C GLN A 50 -31.58 6.08 17.81
N GLU A 51 -32.47 6.42 16.88
CA GLU A 51 -32.81 5.57 15.76
C GLU A 51 -31.56 5.25 14.94
N LEU A 52 -31.26 3.95 14.78
CA LEU A 52 -30.06 3.50 14.08
C LEU A 52 -30.17 3.85 12.59
N LYS A 53 -29.28 4.72 12.09
CA LYS A 53 -29.28 5.18 10.69
C LYS A 53 -28.00 4.79 9.93
N GLY A 54 -28.18 4.70 8.61
CA GLY A 54 -27.10 4.44 7.65
C GLY A 54 -26.79 2.95 7.45
N ASN A 55 -25.88 2.68 6.52
CA ASN A 55 -25.59 1.31 6.09
C ASN A 55 -24.49 0.68 6.96
N ARG A 56 -24.54 -0.64 7.14
CA ARG A 56 -23.52 -1.44 7.83
C ARG A 56 -23.22 -2.70 7.04
N ILE A 57 -21.97 -3.17 7.12
CA ILE A 57 -21.58 -4.46 6.57
C ILE A 57 -21.70 -5.49 7.70
N ILE A 58 -22.50 -6.52 7.50
CA ILE A 58 -22.70 -7.61 8.45
C ILE A 58 -22.33 -8.92 7.77
N ASP A 59 -21.55 -9.75 8.44
CA ASP A 59 -21.23 -11.10 8.03
C ASP A 59 -22.47 -11.99 8.07
N ILE A 60 -22.61 -12.88 7.09
CA ILE A 60 -23.81 -13.72 6.96
C ILE A 60 -23.96 -14.66 8.17
N GLN A 61 -22.87 -15.20 8.73
CA GLN A 61 -22.97 -16.08 9.91
C GLN A 61 -23.39 -15.29 11.14
N THR A 62 -22.86 -14.08 11.33
CA THR A 62 -23.36 -13.17 12.37
C THR A 62 -24.86 -12.94 12.21
N LEU A 63 -25.32 -12.62 10.99
CA LEU A 63 -26.72 -12.34 10.72
C LEU A 63 -27.62 -13.57 10.99
N LEU A 64 -27.19 -14.77 10.60
CA LEU A 64 -27.88 -16.02 10.92
C LEU A 64 -27.96 -16.25 12.43
N GLY A 65 -26.89 -15.95 13.17
CA GLY A 65 -26.89 -15.98 14.64
C GLY A 65 -27.93 -15.04 15.25
N VAL A 66 -28.06 -13.83 14.71
CA VAL A 66 -29.11 -12.87 15.13
C VAL A 66 -30.51 -13.42 14.86
N PHE A 67 -30.74 -14.02 13.69
CA PHE A 67 -32.04 -14.62 13.35
C PHE A 67 -32.42 -15.83 14.20
N SER A 68 -31.47 -16.44 14.94
CA SER A 68 -31.82 -17.47 15.93
C SER A 68 -32.53 -16.91 17.16
N ILE A 69 -32.51 -15.58 17.36
CA ILE A 69 -33.10 -14.87 18.50
C ILE A 69 -34.27 -13.98 18.01
N LEU A 70 -35.34 -14.60 17.49
CA LEU A 70 -36.53 -13.86 17.04
C LEU A 70 -37.40 -13.35 18.20
N SER A 71 -37.33 -14.01 19.35
CA SER A 71 -38.05 -13.66 20.58
C SER A 71 -37.10 -13.59 21.76
N CYS A 72 -37.43 -12.77 22.76
CA CYS A 72 -36.66 -12.68 23.99
C CYS A 72 -36.56 -14.06 24.67
N PRO A 73 -35.35 -14.60 24.91
CA PRO A 73 -35.20 -15.90 25.57
C PRO A 73 -35.69 -15.94 27.03
N LYS A 74 -35.83 -14.76 27.67
CA LYS A 74 -36.27 -14.66 29.08
C LYS A 74 -37.78 -14.54 29.25
N CYS A 75 -38.44 -13.71 28.43
CA CYS A 75 -39.86 -13.39 28.59
C CYS A 75 -40.71 -13.71 27.35
N PHE A 76 -40.11 -14.29 26.30
CA PHE A 76 -40.75 -14.64 25.03
C PHE A 76 -41.38 -13.47 24.27
N ALA A 77 -41.18 -12.22 24.73
CA ALA A 77 -41.62 -11.03 24.03
C ALA A 77 -40.93 -10.92 22.66
N THR A 78 -41.73 -10.59 21.65
CA THR A 78 -41.25 -10.21 20.32
C THR A 78 -40.90 -8.72 20.29
N GLY A 79 -40.30 -8.25 19.19
CA GLY A 79 -39.93 -6.84 19.04
C GLY A 79 -38.68 -6.45 19.84
N LEU A 80 -37.67 -7.32 19.82
CA LEU A 80 -36.35 -6.99 20.34
C LEU A 80 -35.77 -5.77 19.60
N LYS A 81 -35.12 -4.87 20.33
CA LYS A 81 -34.49 -3.68 19.76
C LYS A 81 -33.02 -3.93 19.45
N LEU A 82 -32.56 -3.43 18.31
CA LEU A 82 -31.15 -3.43 17.95
C LEU A 82 -30.52 -2.08 18.32
N THR A 83 -29.39 -2.12 19.04
CA THR A 83 -28.56 -0.95 19.35
C THR A 83 -27.15 -1.14 18.81
N GLU A 84 -26.45 -0.04 18.50
CA GLU A 84 -25.02 -0.05 18.15
C GLU A 84 -24.24 0.63 19.28
N ASP A 85 -23.52 -0.16 20.05
CA ASP A 85 -22.80 0.31 21.24
C ASP A 85 -21.54 1.10 20.86
N SER A 86 -20.88 0.69 19.77
CA SER A 86 -19.69 1.36 19.26
C SER A 86 -19.37 0.97 17.83
N LYS A 87 -18.58 1.81 17.17
CA LYS A 87 -18.17 1.64 15.78
C LYS A 87 -16.75 2.11 15.55
N GLU A 88 -15.98 1.27 14.86
CA GLU A 88 -14.65 1.61 14.37
C GLU A 88 -14.58 1.29 12.87
N GLY A 89 -14.67 2.33 12.03
CA GLY A 89 -14.73 2.13 10.58
C GLY A 89 -15.90 1.25 10.17
N LEU A 90 -15.61 0.18 9.44
CA LEU A 90 -16.62 -0.80 9.00
C LEU A 90 -17.02 -1.82 10.07
N CYS A 91 -16.35 -1.83 11.22
CA CYS A 91 -16.61 -2.78 12.29
C CYS A 91 -17.53 -2.15 13.33
N SER A 92 -18.69 -2.76 13.55
CA SER A 92 -19.68 -2.31 14.53
C SER A 92 -19.87 -3.36 15.64
N ASN A 93 -20.05 -2.89 16.86
CA ASN A 93 -20.51 -3.70 17.99
C ASN A 93 -21.98 -3.36 18.22
N PHE A 94 -22.83 -4.38 18.21
CA PHE A 94 -24.27 -4.26 18.36
C PHE A 94 -24.73 -5.00 19.61
N ALA A 95 -25.92 -4.64 20.10
CA ALA A 95 -26.64 -5.40 21.09
C ALA A 95 -28.11 -5.55 20.72
N ILE A 96 -28.67 -6.71 21.04
CA ILE A 96 -30.11 -6.98 21.00
C ILE A 96 -30.64 -6.81 22.42
N VAL A 97 -31.62 -5.92 22.60
CA VAL A 97 -32.15 -5.53 23.90
C VAL A 97 -33.66 -5.79 23.99
N CYS A 98 -34.10 -6.37 25.11
CA CYS A 98 -35.50 -6.50 25.49
C CYS A 98 -35.85 -5.58 26.67
N LYS A 99 -37.09 -5.12 26.74
CA LYS A 99 -37.63 -4.35 27.88
C LYS A 99 -37.51 -5.08 29.23
N CYS A 100 -37.49 -6.41 29.25
CA CYS A 100 -37.31 -7.20 30.46
C CYS A 100 -35.84 -7.26 30.96
N GLY A 101 -34.93 -6.49 30.35
CA GLY A 101 -33.50 -6.51 30.71
C GLY A 101 -32.69 -7.65 30.09
N PHE A 102 -33.20 -8.36 29.09
CA PHE A 102 -32.35 -9.24 28.26
C PHE A 102 -31.48 -8.39 27.34
N MET A 103 -30.19 -8.75 27.25
CA MET A 103 -29.21 -8.12 26.38
C MET A 103 -28.28 -9.18 25.81
N ALA A 104 -28.07 -9.17 24.49
CA ALA A 104 -27.11 -10.03 23.81
C ALA A 104 -26.26 -9.19 22.85
N GLY A 105 -24.97 -9.06 23.16
CA GLY A 105 -24.00 -8.35 22.33
C GLY A 105 -23.46 -9.22 21.20
N PHE A 106 -23.26 -8.63 20.03
CA PHE A 106 -22.64 -9.27 18.87
C PHE A 106 -21.86 -8.25 18.04
N THR A 107 -21.05 -8.73 17.09
CA THR A 107 -20.21 -7.87 16.25
C THR A 107 -20.55 -8.05 14.79
N SER A 108 -20.51 -6.97 14.02
CA SER A 108 -20.92 -6.95 12.62
C SER A 108 -20.21 -8.03 11.78
N THR A 109 -18.95 -8.31 12.10
CA THR A 109 -18.21 -9.45 11.56
C THR A 109 -17.51 -10.22 12.69
N PRO A 110 -17.21 -11.52 12.51
CA PRO A 110 -16.41 -12.29 13.45
C PRO A 110 -15.07 -11.59 13.78
N LYS A 111 -14.63 -11.75 15.03
CA LYS A 111 -13.34 -11.23 15.50
C LYS A 111 -12.38 -12.39 15.70
N GLU A 112 -11.23 -12.34 15.03
CA GLU A 112 -10.10 -13.23 15.32
C GLU A 112 -9.18 -12.55 16.32
N ASN A 113 -8.86 -13.21 17.44
CA ASN A 113 -8.03 -12.63 18.51
C ASN A 113 -8.51 -11.23 18.96
N LYS A 114 -9.83 -11.08 19.12
CA LYS A 114 -10.52 -9.82 19.47
C LYS A 114 -10.40 -8.69 18.43
N LYS A 115 -9.90 -8.95 17.21
CA LYS A 115 -9.72 -7.95 16.16
C LYS A 115 -10.64 -8.23 14.97
N CYS A 116 -11.30 -7.17 14.51
CA CYS A 116 -12.05 -7.18 13.26
C CYS A 116 -11.09 -6.90 12.10
N SER A 117 -10.99 -7.84 11.14
CA SER A 117 -10.07 -7.73 10.00
C SER A 117 -10.59 -6.82 8.89
N LEU A 118 -11.89 -6.47 8.89
CA LEU A 118 -12.56 -5.78 7.79
C LEU A 118 -11.92 -4.43 7.44
N ASN A 119 -11.54 -3.63 8.43
CA ASN A 119 -10.81 -2.37 8.20
C ASN A 119 -9.44 -2.62 7.56
N THR A 120 -8.74 -3.69 7.96
CA THR A 120 -7.45 -4.06 7.35
C THR A 120 -7.65 -4.48 5.89
N LEU A 121 -8.69 -5.27 5.61
CA LEU A 121 -9.04 -5.72 4.26
C LEU A 121 -9.45 -4.55 3.35
N LEU A 122 -10.18 -3.58 3.88
CA LEU A 122 -10.50 -2.33 3.18
C LEU A 122 -9.22 -1.59 2.76
N VAL A 123 -8.30 -1.37 3.69
CA VAL A 123 -7.03 -0.71 3.38
C VAL A 123 -6.24 -1.53 2.36
N PHE A 124 -6.16 -2.85 2.54
CA PHE A 124 -5.47 -3.74 1.61
C PHE A 124 -6.05 -3.68 0.19
N GLY A 125 -7.38 -3.77 0.05
CA GLY A 125 -8.07 -3.67 -1.24
C GLY A 125 -7.82 -2.33 -1.92
N LEU A 126 -7.86 -1.22 -1.18
CA LEU A 126 -7.51 0.10 -1.72
C LEU A 126 -6.07 0.14 -2.23
N ARG A 127 -5.12 -0.46 -1.50
CA ARG A 127 -3.70 -0.51 -1.92
C ARG A 127 -3.52 -1.31 -3.21
N LEU A 128 -4.20 -2.45 -3.37
CA LEU A 128 -4.17 -3.24 -4.60
C LEU A 128 -4.68 -2.44 -5.81
N MET A 129 -5.67 -1.56 -5.59
CA MET A 129 -6.21 -0.68 -6.62
C MET A 129 -5.36 0.59 -6.88
N GLY A 130 -4.23 0.75 -6.18
CA GLY A 130 -3.43 1.99 -6.24
C GLY A 130 -4.16 3.21 -5.68
N ARG A 131 -5.09 2.99 -4.74
CA ARG A 131 -5.89 4.01 -4.07
C ARG A 131 -5.50 4.14 -2.59
N GLY A 132 -5.82 5.30 -2.02
CA GLY A 132 -5.52 5.61 -0.62
C GLY A 132 -6.73 6.16 0.11
N PHE A 133 -6.49 6.70 1.31
CA PHE A 133 -7.50 7.17 2.25
C PHE A 133 -8.65 7.96 1.60
N SER A 134 -8.34 9.00 0.81
CA SER A 134 -9.36 9.89 0.25
C SER A 134 -10.29 9.21 -0.77
N ALA A 135 -9.77 8.21 -1.50
CA ALA A 135 -10.58 7.46 -2.46
C ALA A 135 -11.52 6.47 -1.73
N GLY A 136 -11.01 5.78 -0.70
CA GLY A 136 -11.83 4.91 0.14
C GLY A 136 -12.92 5.68 0.88
N MET A 137 -12.60 6.87 1.38
CA MET A 137 -13.56 7.76 2.03
C MET A 137 -14.70 8.12 1.07
N LYS A 138 -14.36 8.58 -0.14
CA LYS A 138 -15.37 8.90 -1.16
C LYS A 138 -16.26 7.71 -1.47
N LEU A 139 -15.68 6.53 -1.72
CA LEU A 139 -16.41 5.32 -2.03
C LEU A 139 -17.42 4.95 -0.93
N LEU A 140 -16.97 4.86 0.32
CA LEU A 140 -17.82 4.40 1.41
C LEU A 140 -18.83 5.46 1.85
N CYS A 141 -18.48 6.74 1.83
CA CYS A 141 -19.46 7.81 2.05
C CYS A 141 -20.56 7.82 0.97
N THR A 142 -20.23 7.56 -0.30
CA THR A 142 -21.24 7.42 -1.37
C THR A 142 -22.20 6.25 -1.12
N LEU A 143 -21.72 5.18 -0.49
CA LEU A 143 -22.53 4.02 -0.08
C LEU A 143 -23.22 4.22 1.28
N ASN A 144 -23.13 5.40 1.90
CA ASN A 144 -23.61 5.67 3.26
C ASN A 144 -23.06 4.67 4.30
N LEU A 145 -21.83 4.18 4.09
CA LEU A 145 -21.10 3.29 4.98
C LEU A 145 -20.14 4.09 5.87
N PRO A 146 -19.91 3.62 7.10
CA PRO A 146 -18.94 4.24 7.99
C PRO A 146 -17.50 4.05 7.46
N TYR A 147 -16.60 4.95 7.85
CA TYR A 147 -15.22 4.92 7.42
C TYR A 147 -14.25 5.14 8.57
N VAL A 148 -13.05 4.57 8.44
CA VAL A 148 -11.96 4.75 9.41
C VAL A 148 -11.46 6.19 9.37
N CYS A 149 -11.00 6.72 10.51
CA CYS A 149 -10.31 7.99 10.54
C CYS A 149 -8.90 7.86 9.93
N LYS A 150 -8.29 8.99 9.58
CA LYS A 150 -6.97 9.01 8.93
C LYS A 150 -5.87 8.33 9.76
N LYS A 151 -5.94 8.46 11.10
CA LYS A 151 -5.01 7.82 12.04
C LYS A 151 -5.15 6.29 11.98
N THR A 152 -6.36 5.77 12.12
CA THR A 152 -6.64 4.33 12.07
C THR A 152 -6.27 3.74 10.70
N PHE A 153 -6.60 4.42 9.60
CA PHE A 153 -6.17 4.01 8.26
C PHE A 153 -4.65 3.86 8.17
N ARG A 154 -3.89 4.83 8.70
CA ARG A 154 -2.43 4.79 8.71
C ARG A 154 -1.88 3.63 9.53
N ILE A 155 -2.50 3.29 10.66
CA ILE A 155 -2.13 2.12 11.46
C ILE A 155 -2.27 0.83 10.64
N HIS A 156 -3.39 0.67 9.92
CA HIS A 156 -3.56 -0.49 9.03
C HIS A 156 -2.56 -0.49 7.87
N GLU A 157 -2.23 0.66 7.28
CA GLU A 157 -1.17 0.74 6.25
C GLU A 157 0.19 0.28 6.78
N LEU A 158 0.56 0.68 8.00
CA LEU A 158 1.83 0.28 8.62
C LEU A 158 1.85 -1.22 8.93
N LYS A 159 0.75 -1.75 9.45
CA LYS A 159 0.60 -3.20 9.69
C LYS A 159 0.73 -4.00 8.40
N LEU A 160 0.11 -3.53 7.31
CA LEU A 160 0.23 -4.16 5.99
C LEU A 160 1.66 -4.06 5.46
N LEU A 161 2.33 -2.93 5.63
CA LEU A 161 3.72 -2.76 5.22
C LEU A 161 4.65 -3.76 5.92
N GLU A 162 4.47 -3.95 7.23
CA GLU A 162 5.24 -4.92 8.00
C GLU A 162 5.01 -6.35 7.50
N ALA A 163 3.74 -6.75 7.33
CA ALA A 163 3.39 -8.07 6.82
C ALA A 163 3.94 -8.33 5.40
N VAL A 164 3.86 -7.33 4.51
CA VAL A 164 4.41 -7.43 3.15
C VAL A 164 5.93 -7.52 3.19
N LYS A 165 6.62 -6.73 4.02
CA LYS A 165 8.08 -6.81 4.17
C LYS A 165 8.52 -8.19 4.65
N TYR A 166 7.85 -8.73 5.67
CA TYR A 166 8.11 -10.08 6.16
C TYR A 166 7.92 -11.12 5.05
N SER A 167 6.77 -11.08 4.37
CA SER A 167 6.48 -12.02 3.28
C SER A 167 7.48 -11.91 2.12
N CYS A 168 7.86 -10.70 1.72
CA CYS A 168 8.87 -10.49 0.69
C CYS A 168 10.22 -11.08 1.11
N GLU A 169 10.64 -10.85 2.35
CA GLU A 169 11.93 -11.33 2.86
C GLU A 169 11.99 -12.86 2.90
N GLU A 170 10.94 -13.53 3.39
CA GLU A 170 10.87 -14.99 3.43
C GLU A 170 10.83 -15.60 2.02
N ASN A 171 10.08 -15.00 1.08
CA ASN A 171 10.05 -15.46 -0.31
C ASN A 171 11.42 -15.33 -1.00
N MET A 172 12.13 -14.21 -0.77
CA MET A 172 13.45 -13.99 -1.35
C MET A 172 14.52 -14.92 -0.76
N LYS A 173 14.44 -15.25 0.54
CA LYS A 173 15.27 -16.30 1.16
C LYS A 173 14.99 -17.67 0.55
N ALA A 174 13.71 -18.03 0.40
CA ALA A 174 13.31 -19.30 -0.21
C ALA A 174 13.81 -19.41 -1.66
N ALA A 175 13.67 -18.33 -2.45
CA ALA A 175 14.19 -18.25 -3.81
C ALA A 175 15.72 -18.45 -3.85
N SER A 176 16.45 -17.87 -2.90
CA SER A 176 17.91 -18.04 -2.81
C SER A 176 18.31 -19.49 -2.52
N LYS A 177 17.61 -20.16 -1.59
CA LYS A 177 17.82 -21.58 -1.29
C LYS A 177 17.52 -22.48 -2.50
N GLU A 178 16.50 -22.13 -3.28
CA GLU A 178 16.16 -22.87 -4.50
C GLU A 178 17.27 -22.79 -5.55
N VAL A 179 17.88 -21.61 -5.72
CA VAL A 179 19.06 -21.43 -6.58
C VAL A 179 20.22 -22.30 -6.10
N GLN A 180 20.52 -22.29 -4.80
CA GLN A 180 21.59 -23.11 -4.22
C GLN A 180 21.32 -24.62 -4.45
N ASN A 181 20.09 -25.07 -4.25
CA ASN A 181 19.72 -26.47 -4.46
C ASN A 181 19.79 -26.88 -5.95
N PHE A 182 19.41 -25.97 -6.85
CA PHE A 182 19.45 -26.21 -8.29
C PHE A 182 20.89 -26.31 -8.81
N LYS A 183 21.77 -25.37 -8.42
CA LYS A 183 23.16 -25.33 -8.91
C LYS A 183 24.14 -26.17 -8.08
N LYS A 184 23.78 -26.47 -6.83
CA LYS A 184 24.69 -27.03 -5.81
C LYS A 184 25.91 -26.15 -5.57
N THR A 185 25.75 -24.84 -5.70
CA THR A 185 26.79 -23.82 -5.48
C THR A 185 26.22 -22.61 -4.75
N THR A 186 27.11 -21.77 -4.20
CA THR A 186 26.77 -20.48 -3.56
C THR A 186 26.95 -19.30 -4.51
N THR A 187 26.98 -19.55 -5.82
CA THR A 187 27.17 -18.54 -6.86
C THR A 187 26.04 -18.60 -7.88
N CYS A 188 25.58 -17.46 -8.37
CA CYS A 188 24.57 -17.43 -9.43
C CYS A 188 24.66 -16.22 -10.34
N GLY A 189 24.05 -16.34 -11.51
CA GLY A 189 23.87 -15.24 -12.44
C GLY A 189 22.57 -14.51 -12.15
N VAL A 190 22.60 -13.19 -12.27
CA VAL A 190 21.45 -12.35 -11.94
C VAL A 190 21.18 -11.28 -12.99
N SER A 191 19.91 -11.02 -13.24
CA SER A 191 19.46 -9.83 -13.94
C SER A 191 19.18 -8.71 -12.95
N VAL A 192 19.65 -7.51 -13.25
CA VAL A 192 19.47 -6.32 -12.42
C VAL A 192 18.76 -5.26 -13.23
N ASP A 193 17.65 -4.74 -12.70
CA ASP A 193 16.89 -3.68 -13.35
C ASP A 193 16.27 -2.72 -12.33
N GLY A 194 16.13 -1.46 -12.75
CA GLY A 194 15.55 -0.37 -12.00
C GLY A 194 14.19 0.04 -12.55
N THR A 195 13.24 0.35 -11.67
CA THR A 195 11.96 0.94 -12.04
C THR A 195 11.68 2.22 -11.26
N TRP A 196 11.00 3.16 -11.90
CA TRP A 196 10.69 4.47 -11.35
C TRP A 196 9.19 4.74 -11.39
N GLN A 197 8.69 5.45 -10.38
CA GLN A 197 7.28 5.83 -10.31
C GLN A 197 6.84 6.71 -11.50
N ARG A 198 7.77 7.53 -12.03
CA ARG A 198 7.51 8.41 -13.18
C ARG A 198 8.57 8.18 -14.26
N ARG A 199 8.20 8.36 -15.52
CA ARG A 199 9.14 8.31 -16.64
C ARG A 199 10.12 9.48 -16.58
N GLY A 200 11.37 9.22 -16.96
CA GLY A 200 12.46 10.19 -16.98
C GLY A 200 13.20 10.30 -15.64
N HIS A 201 14.37 10.95 -15.64
CA HIS A 201 15.24 11.07 -14.47
C HIS A 201 14.74 12.02 -13.37
N MET A 202 13.43 12.31 -13.34
CA MET A 202 12.77 13.22 -12.39
C MET A 202 11.90 12.49 -11.35
N SER A 203 11.93 11.16 -11.33
CA SER A 203 11.17 10.39 -10.36
C SER A 203 11.84 10.43 -8.99
N LEU A 204 11.08 10.82 -7.96
CA LEU A 204 11.55 10.87 -6.58
C LEU A 204 11.63 9.48 -5.94
N ASN A 205 11.01 8.48 -6.54
CA ASN A 205 10.96 7.11 -6.05
C ASN A 205 11.51 6.15 -7.10
N GLY A 206 12.36 5.23 -6.66
CA GLY A 206 12.93 4.16 -7.47
C GLY A 206 12.96 2.84 -6.71
N CYS A 207 12.90 1.74 -7.43
CA CYS A 207 13.06 0.39 -6.90
C CYS A 207 14.01 -0.37 -7.81
N VAL A 208 15.05 -0.96 -7.25
CA VAL A 208 15.99 -1.83 -7.96
C VAL A 208 15.73 -3.25 -7.50
N SER A 209 15.70 -4.19 -8.43
CA SER A 209 15.51 -5.60 -8.12
C SER A 209 16.56 -6.46 -8.79
N VAL A 210 16.88 -7.57 -8.15
CA VAL A 210 17.77 -8.60 -8.66
C VAL A 210 16.99 -9.90 -8.80
N ILE A 211 17.04 -10.49 -10.00
CA ILE A 211 16.32 -11.71 -10.36
C ILE A 211 17.34 -12.78 -10.74
N SER A 212 17.21 -13.98 -10.19
CA SER A 212 18.02 -15.12 -10.58
C SER A 212 17.76 -15.48 -12.05
N ILE A 213 18.82 -15.66 -12.83
CA ILE A 213 18.71 -16.18 -14.20
C ILE A 213 18.28 -17.64 -14.20
N ASP A 214 18.76 -18.41 -13.23
CA ASP A 214 18.52 -19.85 -13.16
C ASP A 214 17.04 -20.18 -12.84
N THR A 215 16.41 -19.42 -11.94
CA THR A 215 15.04 -19.72 -11.46
C THR A 215 13.99 -18.71 -11.92
N GLY A 216 14.39 -17.55 -12.44
CA GLY A 216 13.48 -16.45 -12.76
C GLY A 216 12.83 -15.79 -11.54
N LYS A 217 13.31 -16.08 -10.32
CA LYS A 217 12.75 -15.57 -9.06
C LYS A 217 13.53 -14.36 -8.54
N ILE A 218 12.84 -13.47 -7.86
CA ILE A 218 13.44 -12.28 -7.22
C ILE A 218 14.29 -12.74 -6.02
N LEU A 219 15.55 -12.32 -6.00
CA LEU A 219 16.51 -12.61 -4.93
C LEU A 219 16.65 -11.45 -3.95
N ASP A 220 16.60 -10.21 -4.42
CA ASP A 220 16.58 -9.05 -3.52
C ASP A 220 16.00 -7.81 -4.20
N LEU A 221 15.65 -6.81 -3.38
CA LEU A 221 15.18 -5.51 -3.84
C LEU A 221 15.70 -4.37 -2.97
N GLU A 222 15.84 -3.19 -3.56
CA GLU A 222 16.19 -1.94 -2.88
C GLU A 222 15.22 -0.84 -3.30
N VAL A 223 14.42 -0.37 -2.35
CA VAL A 223 13.50 0.77 -2.55
C VAL A 223 14.17 2.05 -2.06
N MET A 224 14.24 3.06 -2.92
CA MET A 224 14.83 4.36 -2.62
C MET A 224 13.82 5.48 -2.87
N THR A 225 13.83 6.47 -1.98
CA THR A 225 13.07 7.72 -2.11
C THR A 225 13.97 8.91 -1.87
N GLN A 226 13.85 9.95 -2.69
CA GLN A 226 14.41 11.29 -2.45
C GLN A 226 13.43 12.19 -1.69
N TYR A 227 12.21 11.70 -1.45
CA TYR A 227 11.11 12.49 -0.96
C TYR A 227 10.62 12.01 0.38
N CYS A 228 10.56 12.94 1.33
CA CYS A 228 9.85 12.76 2.59
C CYS A 228 8.87 13.92 2.77
N LYS A 229 7.59 13.61 2.94
CA LYS A 229 6.55 14.62 3.15
C LYS A 229 6.79 15.41 4.44
N MET A 230 7.30 14.75 5.49
CA MET A 230 7.56 15.40 6.78
C MET A 230 8.71 16.41 6.67
N CYS A 231 9.79 16.05 5.96
CA CYS A 231 10.89 16.96 5.65
C CYS A 231 10.43 18.13 4.78
N GLU A 232 9.62 17.88 3.75
CA GLU A 232 9.06 18.95 2.92
C GLU A 232 8.22 19.94 3.74
N MET A 233 7.51 19.45 4.76
CA MET A 233 6.67 20.27 5.64
C MET A 233 7.45 20.94 6.79
N ASN A 234 8.76 20.76 6.90
CA ASN A 234 9.60 21.28 7.98
C ASN A 234 9.05 20.98 9.39
N ILE A 235 8.40 19.83 9.57
CA ILE A 235 7.86 19.43 10.87
C ILE A 235 9.06 19.00 11.74
N LYS A 236 9.38 19.80 12.77
CA LYS A 236 10.36 19.45 13.79
C LYS A 236 9.86 18.23 14.57
N CYS A 237 10.43 17.08 14.27
CA CYS A 237 10.25 15.84 15.00
C CYS A 237 11.54 15.02 14.86
N ASP A 238 11.73 14.03 15.74
CA ASP A 238 12.84 13.06 15.68
C ASP A 238 12.67 12.07 14.51
N HIS A 239 12.41 12.60 13.31
CA HIS A 239 12.27 11.83 12.10
C HIS A 239 13.65 11.53 11.51
N GLU A 240 14.05 10.26 11.58
CA GLU A 240 15.20 9.77 10.85
C GLU A 240 14.85 9.67 9.35
N CYS A 241 15.40 10.59 8.56
CA CYS A 241 15.16 10.67 7.12
C CYS A 241 16.19 9.84 6.35
N SER A 242 15.90 8.56 6.11
CA SER A 242 16.74 7.66 5.30
C SER A 242 16.60 7.87 3.79
N ASN A 243 16.29 9.10 3.35
CA ASN A 243 16.14 9.41 1.93
C ASN A 243 17.47 9.24 1.19
N TYR A 244 17.38 8.73 -0.03
CA TYR A 244 18.51 8.68 -0.95
C TYR A 244 18.96 10.09 -1.33
N LYS A 245 20.26 10.35 -1.12
CA LYS A 245 20.94 11.59 -1.53
C LYS A 245 21.70 11.32 -2.82
N GLY A 246 21.20 11.83 -3.93
CA GLY A 246 21.80 11.66 -5.26
C GLY A 246 20.79 11.96 -6.37
N SER A 247 21.14 11.70 -7.63
CA SER A 247 20.23 11.88 -8.76
C SER A 247 19.37 10.62 -8.99
N SER A 248 18.16 10.80 -9.51
CA SER A 248 17.23 9.67 -9.75
C SER A 248 17.82 8.65 -10.72
N GLY A 249 18.61 9.10 -11.70
CA GLY A 249 19.31 8.23 -12.65
C GLY A 249 20.44 7.39 -12.04
N ASN A 250 20.93 7.76 -10.85
CA ASN A 250 21.96 7.01 -10.15
C ASN A 250 21.38 6.02 -9.12
N MET A 251 20.05 6.00 -8.91
CA MET A 251 19.39 5.07 -8.01
C MET A 251 19.65 3.62 -8.42
N GLU A 252 19.65 3.31 -9.72
CA GLU A 252 19.92 1.94 -10.19
C GLU A 252 21.30 1.44 -9.77
N SER A 253 22.35 2.23 -10.03
CA SER A 253 23.72 1.89 -9.66
C SER A 253 23.90 1.74 -8.16
N VAL A 254 23.30 2.62 -7.36
CA VAL A 254 23.39 2.54 -5.89
C VAL A 254 22.58 1.37 -5.35
N GLY A 255 21.40 1.09 -5.91
CA GLY A 255 20.60 -0.05 -5.50
C GLY A 255 21.26 -1.38 -5.84
N ALA A 256 21.85 -1.50 -7.05
CA ALA A 256 22.64 -2.65 -7.45
C ALA A 256 23.80 -2.88 -6.48
N PHE A 257 24.56 -1.83 -6.17
CA PHE A 257 25.66 -1.91 -5.20
C PHE A 257 25.17 -2.43 -3.83
N ARG A 258 24.13 -1.83 -3.24
CA ARG A 258 23.60 -2.22 -1.93
C ARG A 258 23.09 -3.65 -1.89
N ILE A 259 22.50 -4.12 -2.99
CA ILE A 259 22.02 -5.50 -3.10
C ILE A 259 23.19 -6.48 -3.18
N PHE A 260 24.20 -6.19 -4.00
CA PHE A 260 25.39 -7.04 -4.12
C PHE A 260 26.21 -7.07 -2.82
N GLU A 261 26.40 -5.92 -2.16
CA GLU A 261 27.12 -5.81 -0.90
C GLU A 261 26.55 -6.74 0.19
N ARG A 262 25.22 -6.78 0.33
CA ARG A 262 24.56 -7.62 1.35
C ARG A 262 24.21 -9.04 0.89
N SER A 263 24.45 -9.38 -0.37
CA SER A 263 24.03 -10.66 -0.97
C SER A 263 24.54 -11.88 -0.21
N VAL A 264 25.84 -11.93 0.10
CA VAL A 264 26.45 -13.06 0.80
C VAL A 264 25.86 -13.21 2.20
N MET A 265 25.78 -12.11 2.96
CA MET A 265 25.27 -12.13 4.33
C MET A 265 23.77 -12.43 4.40
N LYS A 266 22.98 -11.89 3.46
CA LYS A 266 21.51 -11.91 3.52
C LYS A 266 20.90 -13.09 2.76
N ARG A 267 21.57 -13.54 1.69
CA ARG A 267 21.07 -14.54 0.73
C ARG A 267 21.96 -15.76 0.60
N GLU A 268 23.14 -15.76 1.23
CA GLU A 268 24.13 -16.85 1.12
C GLU A 268 24.53 -17.13 -0.34
N LEU A 269 24.51 -16.07 -1.17
CA LEU A 269 24.80 -16.13 -2.59
C LEU A 269 25.76 -15.01 -3.00
N GLN A 270 26.75 -15.35 -3.82
CA GLN A 270 27.54 -14.41 -4.60
C GLN A 270 26.96 -14.30 -6.01
N TYR A 271 26.81 -13.07 -6.50
CA TYR A 271 26.28 -12.80 -7.84
C TYR A 271 27.43 -12.63 -8.83
N THR A 272 27.84 -13.71 -9.49
CA THR A 272 29.07 -13.74 -10.31
C THR A 272 28.83 -13.33 -11.77
N GLU A 273 27.59 -13.36 -12.24
CA GLU A 273 27.24 -12.91 -13.59
C GLU A 273 26.16 -11.82 -13.51
N TYR A 274 26.43 -10.68 -14.14
CA TYR A 274 25.52 -9.53 -14.20
C TYR A 274 24.91 -9.45 -15.60
N TYR A 275 23.59 -9.69 -15.69
CA TYR A 275 22.82 -9.57 -16.92
C TYR A 275 22.08 -8.24 -16.92
N GLY A 276 22.48 -7.34 -17.81
CA GLY A 276 21.85 -6.03 -17.92
C GLY A 276 22.06 -5.36 -19.25
N ASP A 277 21.77 -4.07 -19.28
CA ASP A 277 21.83 -3.26 -20.49
C ASP A 277 23.28 -2.90 -20.87
N GLY A 278 23.47 -2.66 -22.17
CA GLY A 278 24.79 -2.44 -22.76
C GLY A 278 25.58 -1.26 -22.18
N ASP A 279 24.91 -0.21 -21.73
CA ASP A 279 25.51 0.90 -20.99
C ASP A 279 24.99 0.88 -19.55
N SER A 280 25.62 0.07 -18.70
CA SER A 280 25.23 -0.06 -17.29
C SER A 280 26.33 0.51 -16.41
N LYS A 281 26.12 1.76 -15.94
CA LYS A 281 26.90 2.35 -14.86
C LYS A 281 26.78 1.56 -13.56
N ALA A 282 25.72 0.76 -13.42
CA ALA A 282 25.52 -0.12 -12.28
C ALA A 282 26.52 -1.27 -12.27
N PHE A 283 26.84 -1.89 -13.43
CA PHE A 283 27.86 -2.93 -13.52
C PHE A 283 29.22 -2.45 -13.00
N LEU A 284 29.66 -1.25 -13.40
CA LEU A 284 30.94 -0.68 -12.96
C LEU A 284 31.03 -0.51 -11.43
N LYS A 285 29.90 -0.43 -10.73
CA LYS A 285 29.85 -0.35 -9.26
C LYS A 285 29.95 -1.71 -8.57
N VAL A 286 29.64 -2.79 -9.28
CA VAL A 286 29.58 -4.14 -8.69
C VAL A 286 30.67 -5.08 -9.22
N LYS A 287 31.41 -4.71 -10.27
CA LYS A 287 32.40 -5.57 -10.92
C LYS A 287 33.44 -6.17 -9.95
N ASP A 288 33.85 -5.39 -8.95
CA ASP A 288 34.90 -5.78 -7.99
C ASP A 288 34.34 -6.09 -6.58
N ILE A 289 33.03 -6.23 -6.42
CA ILE A 289 32.40 -6.20 -5.09
C ILE A 289 32.75 -7.40 -4.20
N TYR A 290 33.16 -8.52 -4.81
CA TYR A 290 33.64 -9.71 -4.09
C TYR A 290 35.16 -9.91 -4.24
N GLY A 291 35.88 -8.93 -4.80
CA GLY A 291 37.27 -9.03 -5.24
C GLY A 291 37.44 -8.59 -6.69
N GLU A 292 38.68 -8.40 -7.14
CA GLU A 292 39.01 -7.88 -8.48
C GLU A 292 38.39 -8.72 -9.60
N ASP A 293 37.61 -8.07 -10.47
CA ASP A 293 36.93 -8.66 -11.64
C ASP A 293 36.12 -9.94 -11.35
N THR A 294 35.55 -10.03 -10.15
CA THR A 294 34.76 -11.20 -9.70
C THR A 294 33.37 -11.30 -10.35
N VAL A 295 32.84 -10.19 -10.88
CA VAL A 295 31.52 -10.19 -11.55
C VAL A 295 31.69 -9.98 -13.05
N THR A 296 31.23 -10.96 -13.83
CA THR A 296 31.26 -10.91 -15.30
C THR A 296 29.99 -10.25 -15.85
N LYS A 297 30.13 -9.26 -16.74
CA LYS A 297 28.99 -8.67 -17.44
C LYS A 297 28.56 -9.53 -18.62
N LEU A 298 27.26 -9.79 -18.72
CA LEU A 298 26.60 -10.42 -19.85
C LEU A 298 25.48 -9.53 -20.39
N GLU A 299 25.24 -9.59 -21.70
CA GLU A 299 24.20 -8.77 -22.35
C GLU A 299 22.85 -9.47 -22.30
N CYS A 300 21.80 -8.71 -22.02
CA CYS A 300 20.43 -9.20 -22.18
C CYS A 300 20.10 -9.44 -23.67
N ILE A 301 19.68 -10.67 -24.02
CA ILE A 301 19.29 -11.05 -25.38
C ILE A 301 18.20 -10.12 -25.94
N GLY A 302 17.20 -9.75 -25.13
CA GLY A 302 16.14 -8.83 -25.55
C GLY A 302 16.67 -7.45 -25.92
N HIS A 303 17.68 -6.96 -25.20
CA HIS A 303 18.33 -5.68 -25.51
C HIS A 303 19.18 -5.77 -26.77
N VAL A 304 19.90 -6.87 -26.97
CA VAL A 304 20.63 -7.15 -28.22
C VAL A 304 19.67 -7.17 -29.40
N GLN A 305 18.56 -7.92 -29.31
CA GLN A 305 17.55 -8.00 -30.37
C GLN A 305 16.94 -6.62 -30.68
N ARG A 306 16.57 -5.83 -29.67
CA ARG A 306 16.03 -4.48 -29.87
C ARG A 306 17.04 -3.56 -30.53
N ARG A 307 18.32 -3.62 -30.13
CA ARG A 307 19.41 -2.81 -30.69
C ARG A 307 19.66 -3.18 -32.14
N VAL A 308 19.82 -4.48 -32.44
CA VAL A 308 20.02 -5.01 -33.79
C VAL A 308 18.82 -4.68 -34.68
N GLY A 309 17.60 -5.02 -34.25
CA GLY A 309 16.39 -4.75 -35.03
C GLY A 309 16.15 -3.26 -35.29
N SER A 310 16.51 -2.37 -34.36
CA SER A 310 16.41 -0.92 -34.57
C SER A 310 17.46 -0.39 -35.54
N ARG A 311 18.65 -1.01 -35.61
CA ARG A 311 19.68 -0.67 -36.61
C ARG A 311 19.27 -1.18 -37.99
N LEU A 312 18.79 -2.42 -38.09
CA LEU A 312 18.36 -3.02 -39.36
C LEU A 312 17.21 -2.26 -40.02
N ARG A 313 16.24 -1.73 -39.25
CA ARG A 313 15.13 -0.91 -39.80
C ARG A 313 15.53 0.49 -40.26
N LYS A 314 16.76 0.92 -40.01
CA LYS A 314 17.28 2.22 -40.47
C LYS A 314 18.06 2.10 -41.79
N PHE A 315 18.30 0.88 -42.26
CA PHE A 315 18.68 0.58 -43.64
C PHE A 315 17.41 0.43 -44.47
#